data_AF-C3S7U4-F1
#
_entry.id   AF-C3S7U4-F1
#
_cell.length_a   1.000
_cell.length_b   1.000
_cell.length_c   1.000
_cell.angle_alpha   90.00
_cell.angle_beta   90.00
_cell.angle_gamma   90.00
#
_symmetry.space_group_name_H-M   'P 1'
#
loop_
_entity.id
_entity.type
_entity.pdbx_description
1 polymer ?
#
loop_
_entity_poly.entity_id
_entity_poly.type
_entity_poly.pdbx_seq_one_letter_code
_entity_poly.pdbx_strand_id
1 'polypeptide(L)'
;GTLAAYAQNYADQLRGNCRLVHSGGPYGENLARSSGDLSGVGAVNMWVNEKANYNYPTNTCNGVCGHYTQVVWRKSVRVGCAKVRCNNGGTIISCNYD
;
A
#
# COMPACT_ATOMS: atom_id res chain seq x y z
N GLY A 1 14.32 13.68 0.06
CA GLY A 1 13.84 12.73 1.09
C GLY A 1 13.75 11.34 0.46
N THR A 2 13.76 10.27 1.26
CA THR A 2 13.58 8.90 0.76
C THR A 2 12.09 8.58 0.57
N LEU A 3 11.75 7.56 -0.23
CA LEU A 3 10.36 7.08 -0.35
C LEU A 3 9.78 6.64 0.99
N ALA A 4 10.58 6.04 1.87
CA ALA A 4 10.13 5.65 3.21
C ALA A 4 9.78 6.88 4.08
N ALA A 5 10.57 7.95 4.00
CA ALA A 5 10.26 9.20 4.68
C ALA A 5 8.98 9.85 4.12
N TYR A 6 8.79 9.80 2.79
CA TYR A 6 7.54 10.25 2.16
C TYR A 6 6.33 9.44 2.66
N ALA A 7 6.43 8.11 2.64
CA ALA A 7 5.39 7.20 3.13
C ALA A 7 5.07 7.45 4.61
N GLN A 8 6.08 7.69 5.44
CA GLN A 8 5.93 7.99 6.86
C GLN A 8 5.17 9.30 7.07
N ASN A 9 5.63 10.38 6.43
CA ASN A 9 5.00 11.69 6.53
C ASN A 9 3.53 11.67 6.10
N TYR A 10 3.19 10.86 5.09
CA TYR A 10 1.81 10.73 4.65
C TYR A 10 0.98 9.84 5.58
N ALA A 11 1.49 8.67 5.96
CA ALA A 11 0.79 7.74 6.85
C ALA A 11 0.49 8.37 8.23
N ASP A 12 1.36 9.27 8.71
CA ASP A 12 1.14 10.02 9.95
C ASP A 12 -0.08 10.96 9.87
N GLN A 13 -0.40 11.52 8.70
CA GLN A 13 -1.60 12.35 8.50
C GLN A 13 -2.89 11.54 8.60
N LEU A 14 -2.83 10.23 8.30
CA LEU A 14 -3.98 9.32 8.36
C LEU A 14 -4.23 8.77 9.76
N ARG A 15 -3.33 9.00 10.72
CA ARG A 15 -3.38 8.46 12.10
C ARG A 15 -4.71 8.74 12.81
N GLY A 16 -5.31 9.91 12.55
CA GLY A 16 -6.52 10.36 13.25
C GLY A 16 -7.76 9.50 12.98
N ASN A 17 -8.01 9.12 11.73
CA ASN A 17 -9.22 8.38 11.33
C ASN A 17 -8.92 7.01 10.70
N CYS A 18 -7.65 6.68 10.44
CA CYS A 18 -7.19 5.42 9.87
C CYS A 18 -7.86 5.05 8.53
N ARG A 19 -8.24 6.05 7.73
CA ARG A 19 -8.91 5.83 6.44
C ARG A 19 -7.90 5.50 5.34
N LEU A 20 -8.28 4.58 4.45
CA LEU A 20 -7.55 4.31 3.21
C LEU A 20 -7.90 5.40 2.19
N VAL A 21 -7.14 6.49 2.22
CA VAL A 21 -7.21 7.57 1.24
C VAL A 21 -5.84 7.70 0.64
N HIS A 22 -5.76 7.74 -0.69
CA HIS A 22 -4.51 7.90 -1.41
C HIS A 22 -3.94 9.31 -1.29
N SER A 23 -2.62 9.43 -1.27
CA SER A 23 -1.94 10.73 -1.15
C SER A 23 -2.16 11.65 -2.35
N GLY A 24 -2.49 11.09 -3.52
CA GLY A 24 -2.53 11.83 -4.78
C GLY A 24 -1.14 12.37 -5.17
N GLY A 25 -0.08 11.87 -4.54
CA GLY A 25 1.28 12.30 -4.76
C GLY A 25 1.88 11.81 -6.07
N PRO A 26 3.16 12.12 -6.32
CA PRO A 26 3.82 11.80 -7.59
C PRO A 26 4.26 10.34 -7.73
N TYR A 27 4.16 9.54 -6.66
CA TYR A 27 4.64 8.16 -6.61
C TYR A 27 3.49 7.16 -6.75
N GLY A 28 3.79 5.96 -7.27
CA GLY A 28 2.89 4.82 -7.10
C GLY A 28 2.64 4.56 -5.61
N GLU A 29 1.48 4.03 -5.24
CA GLU A 29 1.10 3.89 -3.84
C GLU A 29 0.20 2.69 -3.58
N ASN A 30 0.57 1.91 -2.56
CA ASN A 30 -0.32 0.94 -1.94
C ASN A 30 -0.57 1.31 -0.49
N LEU A 31 -1.82 1.14 -0.07
CA LEU A 31 -2.24 1.32 1.31
C LEU A 31 -2.84 0.02 1.85
N ALA A 32 -2.62 -0.25 3.13
CA ALA A 32 -3.28 -1.34 3.85
C ALA A 32 -3.71 -0.86 5.22
N ARG A 33 -4.85 -1.35 5.71
CA ARG A 33 -5.30 -1.09 7.08
C ARG A 33 -5.70 -2.38 7.78
N SER A 34 -5.56 -2.37 9.10
CA SER A 34 -6.10 -3.37 10.01
C SER A 34 -6.72 -2.69 11.23
N SER A 35 -7.70 -3.33 11.86
CA SER A 35 -8.22 -2.93 13.17
C SER A 35 -7.27 -3.27 14.32
N GLY A 36 -6.25 -4.10 14.07
CA GLY A 36 -5.22 -4.47 15.03
C GLY A 36 -3.82 -4.13 14.53
N ASP A 37 -2.82 -4.85 15.04
CA ASP A 37 -1.48 -4.77 14.48
C ASP A 37 -1.45 -5.38 13.07
N LEU A 38 -0.71 -4.76 12.17
CA LEU A 38 -0.44 -5.29 10.83
C LEU A 38 1.06 -5.18 10.55
N SER A 39 1.68 -6.27 10.13
CA SER A 39 3.09 -6.26 9.71
C SER A 39 3.22 -5.81 8.25
N GLY A 40 4.39 -5.29 7.88
CA GLY A 40 4.70 -4.97 6.48
C GLY A 40 4.54 -6.19 5.57
N VAL A 41 5.03 -7.35 6.01
CA VAL A 41 4.85 -8.63 5.30
C VAL A 41 3.37 -8.97 5.14
N GLY A 42 2.55 -8.78 6.18
CA GLY A 42 1.11 -8.99 6.13
C GLY A 42 0.43 -8.11 5.08
N ALA A 43 0.77 -6.81 5.03
CA ALA A 43 0.25 -5.89 4.03
C ALA A 43 0.65 -6.30 2.60
N VAL A 44 1.92 -6.63 2.37
CA VAL A 44 2.39 -7.09 1.05
C VAL A 44 1.68 -8.38 0.63
N ASN A 45 1.48 -9.32 1.55
CA ASN A 45 0.74 -10.55 1.26
C ASN A 45 -0.73 -10.26 0.89
N MET A 46 -1.40 -9.32 1.56
CA MET A 46 -2.76 -8.90 1.18
C MET A 46 -2.80 -8.37 -0.26
N TRP A 47 -1.84 -7.52 -0.63
CA TRP A 47 -1.74 -6.98 -1.98
C TRP A 47 -1.41 -8.06 -3.02
N VAL A 48 -0.47 -8.97 -2.71
CA VAL A 48 -0.09 -10.06 -3.61
C VAL A 48 -1.21 -11.07 -3.82
N ASN A 49 -2.05 -11.31 -2.80
CA ASN A 49 -3.19 -12.24 -2.91
C ASN A 49 -4.22 -11.79 -3.96
N GLU A 50 -4.25 -10.51 -4.33
CA GLU A 50 -5.07 -10.05 -5.46
C GLU A 50 -4.64 -10.64 -6.81
N LYS A 51 -3.49 -11.32 -6.89
CA LYS A 51 -3.09 -12.14 -8.04
C LYS A 51 -4.21 -13.09 -8.49
N ALA A 52 -5.01 -13.61 -7.56
CA ALA A 52 -6.15 -14.48 -7.88
C ALA A 52 -7.18 -13.81 -8.81
N ASN A 53 -7.25 -12.47 -8.80
CA ASN A 53 -8.16 -11.67 -9.62
C ASN A 53 -7.51 -11.18 -10.92
N TYR A 54 -6.22 -11.45 -11.14
CA TYR A 54 -5.46 -10.93 -12.29
C TYR A 54 -5.23 -12.00 -13.35
N ASN A 55 -5.72 -11.76 -14.56
CA ASN A 55 -5.50 -12.62 -15.71
C ASN A 55 -4.30 -12.12 -16.52
N TYR A 56 -3.17 -12.82 -16.38
CA TYR A 56 -1.91 -12.52 -17.06
C TYR A 56 -2.00 -12.55 -18.59
N PRO A 57 -2.48 -13.63 -19.22
CA PRO A 57 -2.62 -13.71 -20.68
C PRO A 57 -3.39 -12.54 -21.31
N THR A 58 -4.46 -12.09 -20.66
CA THR A 58 -5.33 -11.05 -21.21
C THR A 58 -5.03 -9.65 -20.67
N ASN A 59 -4.13 -9.53 -19.69
CA ASN A 59 -3.82 -8.28 -19.01
C ASN A 59 -5.10 -7.61 -18.44
N THR A 60 -5.99 -8.42 -17.86
CA THR A 60 -7.28 -7.95 -17.31
C THR A 60 -7.44 -8.29 -15.83
N CYS A 61 -8.27 -7.50 -15.16
CA CYS A 61 -8.60 -7.65 -13.75
C CYS A 61 -10.06 -8.04 -13.58
N ASN A 62 -10.34 -9.09 -12.81
CA ASN A 62 -11.68 -9.46 -12.41
C ASN A 62 -11.87 -9.15 -10.91
N GLY A 63 -12.23 -7.91 -10.61
CA GLY A 63 -12.32 -7.39 -9.23
C GLY A 63 -11.18 -6.42 -8.93
N VAL A 64 -10.55 -6.57 -7.77
CA VAL A 64 -9.43 -5.72 -7.33
C VAL A 64 -8.12 -6.45 -7.56
N CYS A 65 -7.20 -5.80 -8.28
CA CYS A 65 -5.81 -6.23 -8.49
C CYS A 65 -4.85 -5.05 -8.63
N GLY A 66 -5.29 -3.84 -8.28
CA GLY A 66 -4.48 -2.62 -8.37
C GLY A 66 -3.27 -2.70 -7.46
N HIS A 67 -3.42 -3.26 -6.25
CA HIS A 67 -2.30 -3.38 -5.35
C HIS A 67 -1.31 -4.43 -5.85
N TYR A 68 -1.81 -5.56 -6.36
CA TYR A 68 -0.96 -6.59 -6.95
C TYR A 68 -0.12 -6.05 -8.12
N THR A 69 -0.78 -5.40 -9.08
CA THR A 69 -0.12 -4.85 -10.28
C THR A 69 0.91 -3.78 -9.90
N GLN A 70 0.66 -2.99 -8.85
CA GLN A 70 1.64 -2.06 -8.30
C GLN A 70 2.86 -2.78 -7.67
N VAL A 71 2.64 -3.88 -6.93
CA VAL A 71 3.75 -4.66 -6.32
C VAL A 71 4.68 -5.25 -7.39
N VAL A 72 4.12 -5.74 -8.50
CA VAL A 72 4.90 -6.36 -9.58
C VAL A 72 5.19 -5.40 -10.74
N TRP A 73 5.02 -4.08 -10.52
CA TRP A 73 5.15 -3.10 -11.59
C TRP A 73 6.59 -2.99 -12.07
N ARG A 74 6.83 -3.40 -13.32
CA ARG A 74 8.19 -3.49 -13.89
C ARG A 74 8.98 -2.17 -13.84
N LYS A 75 8.31 -1.02 -13.94
CA LYS A 75 8.99 0.28 -13.98
C LYS A 75 9.33 0.84 -12.59
N SER A 76 8.69 0.32 -11.54
CA SER A 76 9.00 0.70 -10.16
C SER A 76 10.30 0.02 -9.74
N VAL A 77 11.38 0.79 -9.62
CA VAL A 77 12.71 0.28 -9.26
C VAL A 77 13.08 0.56 -7.81
N ARG A 78 12.31 1.44 -7.15
CA ARG A 78 12.48 1.79 -5.74
C ARG A 78 11.15 1.64 -5.01
N VAL A 79 11.25 1.26 -3.74
CA VAL A 79 10.12 1.20 -2.82
C VAL A 79 10.54 1.72 -1.45
N GLY A 80 9.62 2.42 -0.78
CA GLY A 80 9.78 2.79 0.62
C GLY A 80 8.43 2.74 1.32
N CYS A 81 8.42 2.21 2.54
CA CYS A 81 7.19 1.96 3.27
C CYS A 81 7.23 2.53 4.68
N ALA A 82 6.05 2.75 5.25
CA ALA A 82 5.83 3.15 6.63
C ALA A 82 4.67 2.38 7.26
N LYS A 83 4.77 2.17 8.56
CA LYS A 83 3.72 1.59 9.41
C LYS A 83 3.39 2.59 10.51
N VAL A 84 2.12 2.94 10.63
CA VAL A 84 1.63 3.90 11.64
C VAL A 84 0.49 3.28 12.43
N ARG A 85 0.58 3.40 13.75
CA ARG A 85 -0.51 3.05 14.67
C ARG A 85 -1.53 4.19 14.70
N CYS A 86 -2.78 3.89 14.38
CA CYS A 86 -3.86 4.86 14.39
C CYS A 86 -4.42 5.08 15.81
N ASN A 87 -5.07 6.22 16.04
CA ASN A 87 -5.64 6.58 17.35
C ASN A 87 -6.74 5.63 17.81
N ASN A 88 -7.46 5.01 16.87
CA ASN A 88 -8.49 4.00 17.14
C ASN A 88 -7.92 2.61 17.46
N GLY A 89 -6.59 2.48 17.62
CA GLY A 89 -5.96 1.19 17.81
C GLY A 89 -5.96 0.32 16.56
N GLY A 90 -6.08 0.90 15.36
CA GLY A 90 -5.79 0.25 14.09
C GLY A 90 -4.34 0.46 13.64
N THR A 91 -3.99 -0.12 12.50
CA THR A 91 -2.70 0.11 11.83
C THR A 91 -2.96 0.51 10.40
N ILE A 92 -2.21 1.49 9.91
CA ILE A 92 -2.14 1.81 8.49
C ILE A 92 -0.71 1.62 7.99
N ILE A 93 -0.57 1.03 6.81
CA ILE A 93 0.69 0.87 6.10
C ILE A 93 0.58 1.61 4.78
N SER A 94 1.60 2.40 4.45
CA SER A 94 1.79 3.01 3.14
C SER A 94 3.09 2.53 2.54
N CYS A 95 3.07 2.15 1.26
CA CYS A 95 4.27 1.89 0.47
C CYS A 95 4.20 2.72 -0.81
N ASN A 96 5.26 3.49 -1.07
CA ASN A 96 5.39 4.32 -2.26
C ASN A 96 6.46 3.77 -3.20
N TYR A 97 6.22 3.90 -4.50
CA TYR A 97 6.98 3.28 -5.58
C TYR A 97 7.42 4.33 -6.62
N ASP A 98 8.64 4.19 -7.13
CA ASP A 98 9.25 5.05 -8.15
C ASP A 98 10.04 4.22 -9.16
#